data_AF-A0A7J4KDK2-F1
#
_entry.id   AF-A0A7J4KDK2-F1
#
_cell.length_a   1.000
_cell.length_b   1.000
_cell.length_c   1.000
_cell.angle_alpha   90.00
_cell.angle_beta   90.00
_cell.angle_gamma   90.00
#
_symmetry.space_group_name_H-M   'P 1'
#
loop_
_entity.id
_entity.type
_entity.pdbx_description
1 polymer ?
#
loop_
_entity_poly.entity_id
_entity_poly.type
_entity_poly.pdbx_seq_one_letter_code
_entity_poly.pdbx_strand_id
1 'polypeptide(L)'
;VVPLCLLRASRAGIPVADCVIAQECIRFPAILYGLNYFSCTSGYTVVRDPAAAKDLIRHITNSGKYPYCYQPLSAGDEVIAVTAIFGRASSGSEAVRDCAGRLYGEFRIPLMTLILIQNREEVCLSAIAPARYPALPAAERSLLRSYLSGQVFL
;
A
#
# COMPACT_ATOMS: atom_id res chain seq x y z
N VAL A 1 8.35 7.77 -0.01
CA VAL A 1 8.07 6.71 -1.01
C VAL A 1 6.61 6.78 -1.48
N VAL A 2 5.64 6.73 -0.57
CA VAL A 2 4.20 6.68 -0.91
C VAL A 2 3.75 7.76 -1.92
N PRO A 3 3.97 9.08 -1.70
CA PRO A 3 3.46 10.09 -2.66
C PRO A 3 4.01 9.93 -4.08
N LEU A 4 5.28 9.53 -4.20
CA LEU A 4 5.92 9.34 -5.51
C LEU A 4 5.35 8.10 -6.24
N CYS A 5 5.12 7.01 -5.51
CA CYS A 5 4.48 5.82 -6.05
C CYS A 5 3.08 6.13 -6.58
N LEU A 6 2.29 6.88 -5.81
CA LEU A 6 0.92 7.25 -6.21
C LEU A 6 0.91 8.18 -7.41
N LEU A 7 1.80 9.18 -7.43
CA LEU A 7 1.93 10.08 -8.58
C LEU A 7 2.25 9.29 -9.87
N ARG A 8 3.18 8.34 -9.78
CA ARG A 8 3.56 7.49 -10.91
C ARG A 8 2.40 6.60 -11.37
N ALA A 9 1.74 5.90 -10.44
CA ALA A 9 0.61 5.02 -10.74
C ALA A 9 -0.58 5.80 -11.35
N SER A 10 -0.88 6.98 -10.81
CA SER A 10 -1.92 7.88 -11.32
C SER A 10 -1.65 8.30 -12.77
N ARG A 11 -0.40 8.65 -13.11
CA ARG A 11 0.01 8.97 -14.49
C ARG A 11 -0.15 7.80 -15.46
N ALA A 12 -0.09 6.56 -14.96
CA ALA A 12 -0.39 5.34 -15.71
C ALA A 12 -1.90 4.98 -15.71
N GLY A 13 -2.75 5.88 -15.23
CA GLY A 13 -4.20 5.70 -15.15
C GLY A 13 -4.65 4.69 -14.09
N ILE A 14 -3.77 4.28 -13.18
CA ILE A 14 -4.12 3.35 -12.10
C ILE A 14 -4.85 4.16 -11.02
N PRO A 15 -6.04 3.72 -10.55
CA PRO A 15 -6.72 4.39 -9.45
C PRO A 15 -5.84 4.43 -8.19
N VAL A 16 -5.69 5.61 -7.61
CA VAL A 16 -4.87 5.85 -6.41
C VAL A 16 -5.68 6.57 -5.35
N ALA A 17 -5.31 6.37 -4.10
CA ALA A 17 -5.84 7.12 -2.99
C ALA A 17 -5.34 8.56 -3.01
N ASP A 18 -6.19 9.49 -2.55
CA ASP A 18 -5.76 10.85 -2.25
C ASP A 18 -4.63 10.81 -1.23
N CYS A 19 -3.62 11.66 -1.42
CA CYS A 19 -2.45 11.70 -0.56
C CYS A 19 -2.08 13.15 -0.24
N VAL A 20 -2.11 13.50 1.04
CA VAL A 20 -1.75 14.83 1.53
C VAL A 20 -0.53 14.70 2.43
N ILE A 21 0.49 15.52 2.17
CA ILE A 21 1.66 15.64 3.04
C ILE A 21 1.35 16.70 4.10
N ALA A 22 1.50 16.35 5.37
CA ALA A 22 1.14 17.21 6.50
C ALA A 22 2.18 17.14 7.62
N GLN A 23 2.07 18.11 8.54
CA GLN A 23 2.83 18.17 9.78
C GLN A 23 1.94 18.25 11.03
N GLU A 24 0.75 18.84 10.95
CA GLU A 24 -0.06 19.12 12.17
C GLU A 24 -1.56 18.79 12.03
N CYS A 25 -2.12 18.80 10.82
CA CYS A 25 -3.56 18.62 10.61
C CYS A 25 -3.86 17.39 9.75
N ILE A 26 -4.83 16.58 10.17
CA ILE A 26 -5.41 15.49 9.37
C ILE A 26 -6.93 15.46 9.44
N ARG A 27 -7.52 14.84 8.42
CA ARG A 27 -8.92 14.43 8.40
C ARG A 27 -9.02 12.96 8.81
N PHE A 28 -10.09 12.59 9.50
CA PHE A 28 -10.35 11.22 9.95
C PHE A 28 -11.65 10.68 9.32
N PRO A 29 -11.78 9.35 9.14
CA PRO A 29 -10.72 8.35 9.29
C PRO A 29 -9.62 8.48 8.21
N ALA A 30 -8.41 7.98 8.47
CA ALA A 30 -7.31 8.05 7.50
C ALA A 30 -6.27 6.94 7.67
N ILE A 31 -5.53 6.66 6.60
CA ILE A 31 -4.27 5.90 6.66
C ILE A 31 -3.12 6.88 6.85
N LEU A 32 -2.23 6.61 7.81
CA LEU A 32 -1.04 7.41 8.08
C LEU A 32 0.24 6.68 7.69
N TYR A 33 1.16 7.42 7.08
CA TYR A 33 2.50 6.98 6.72
C TYR A 33 3.55 7.98 7.19
N GLY A 34 4.50 7.54 8.02
CA GLY A 34 5.67 8.34 8.36
C GLY A 34 6.54 8.60 7.12
N LEU A 35 6.92 9.85 6.86
CA LEU A 35 7.84 10.22 5.80
C LEU A 35 9.21 10.57 6.40
N ASN A 36 9.79 9.61 7.11
CA ASN A 36 11.13 9.73 7.68
C ASN A 36 11.96 8.47 7.42
N TYR A 37 13.29 8.60 7.49
CA TYR A 37 14.22 7.50 7.19
C TYR A 37 14.29 6.42 8.28
N PHE A 38 13.77 6.69 9.48
CA PHE A 38 13.61 5.71 10.55
C PHE A 38 12.30 4.90 10.43
N SER A 39 11.37 5.35 9.60
CA SER A 39 10.06 4.71 9.45
C SER A 39 10.22 3.46 8.62
N CYS A 40 9.55 2.39 9.07
CA CYS A 40 9.41 1.21 8.25
C CYS A 40 8.71 1.62 6.95
N THR A 41 9.34 1.40 5.79
CA THR A 41 8.80 1.75 4.47
C THR A 41 7.49 1.05 4.13
N SER A 42 7.15 -0.01 4.88
CA SER A 42 5.92 -0.78 4.79
C SER A 42 4.95 -0.54 5.95
N GLY A 43 5.36 0.25 6.95
CA GLY A 43 4.56 0.55 8.13
C GLY A 43 3.51 1.60 7.81
N TYR A 44 2.25 1.26 8.08
CA TYR A 44 1.14 2.20 8.04
C TYR A 44 0.24 1.98 9.25
N THR A 45 -0.59 2.96 9.56
CA THR A 45 -1.59 2.82 10.61
C THR A 45 -2.90 3.43 10.14
N VAL A 46 -3.98 2.67 10.27
CA VAL A 46 -5.33 3.16 10.03
C VAL A 46 -5.83 3.79 11.31
N VAL A 47 -6.16 5.08 11.25
CA VAL A 47 -6.66 5.83 12.39
C VAL A 47 -8.10 6.22 12.12
N ARG A 48 -9.01 5.68 12.94
CA ARG A 48 -10.44 6.03 12.88
C ARG A 48 -10.85 7.00 13.99
N ASP A 49 -10.14 6.99 15.11
CA ASP A 49 -10.39 7.86 16.26
C ASP A 49 -9.31 8.96 16.38
N PRO A 50 -9.69 10.24 16.37
CA PRO A 50 -8.78 11.36 16.60
C PRO A 50 -7.96 11.26 17.90
N ALA A 51 -8.50 10.68 18.97
CA ALA A 51 -7.80 10.57 20.25
C ALA A 51 -6.55 9.68 20.15
N ALA A 52 -6.61 8.61 19.37
CA ALA A 52 -5.50 7.71 19.11
C ALA A 52 -4.42 8.30 18.17
N ALA A 53 -4.74 9.40 17.47
CA ALA A 53 -3.90 9.95 16.43
C ALA A 53 -2.70 10.75 16.96
N LYS A 54 -2.87 11.46 18.09
CA LYS A 54 -1.89 12.43 18.58
C LYS A 54 -0.53 11.79 18.89
N ASP A 55 -0.54 10.69 19.63
CA ASP A 55 0.70 10.00 20.00
C ASP A 55 1.36 9.33 18.81
N LEU A 56 0.55 8.77 17.91
CA LEU A 56 1.01 8.18 16.67
C LEU A 56 1.67 9.24 15.75
N ILE A 57 1.02 10.38 15.53
CA ILE A 57 1.58 11.48 14.74
C ILE A 57 2.90 11.94 15.35
N ARG A 58 2.93 12.17 16.67
CA ARG A 58 4.16 12.52 17.38
C ARG A 58 5.26 11.48 17.16
N HIS A 59 4.93 10.20 17.18
CA HIS A 59 5.88 9.12 16.92
C HIS A 59 6.40 9.13 15.47
N ILE A 60 5.51 9.08 14.47
CA ILE A 60 5.90 8.99 13.05
C ILE A 60 6.53 10.28 12.50
N THR A 61 6.36 11.41 13.18
CA THR A 61 7.02 12.68 12.85
C THR A 61 8.32 12.88 13.62
N ASN A 62 8.70 11.99 14.53
CA ASN A 62 9.77 12.20 15.51
C ASN A 62 9.61 13.56 16.21
N SER A 63 8.45 13.74 16.83
CA SER A 63 8.03 14.98 17.52
C SER A 63 8.06 16.21 16.61
N GLY A 64 7.50 16.09 15.40
CA GLY A 64 7.38 17.18 14.43
C GLY A 64 8.61 17.45 13.56
N LYS A 65 9.71 16.70 13.73
CA LYS A 65 10.93 16.87 12.93
C LYS A 65 10.77 16.45 11.47
N TYR A 66 9.86 15.52 11.19
CA TYR A 66 9.61 14.97 9.86
C TYR A 66 8.15 15.09 9.46
N PRO A 67 7.86 15.26 8.17
CA PRO A 67 6.50 15.18 7.69
C PRO A 67 5.99 13.74 7.74
N TYR A 68 4.69 13.62 7.55
CA TYR A 68 4.01 12.37 7.26
C TYR A 68 3.05 12.61 6.09
N CYS A 69 2.53 11.54 5.49
CA CYS A 69 1.38 11.68 4.63
C CYS A 69 0.18 10.93 5.20
N TYR A 70 -0.99 11.46 4.89
CA TYR A 70 -2.24 10.81 5.20
C TYR A 70 -3.12 10.66 3.96
N GLN A 71 -3.97 9.66 4.01
CA GLN A 71 -4.96 9.33 2.99
C GLN A 71 -6.32 9.27 3.66
N PRO A 72 -7.23 10.24 3.41
CA PRO A 72 -8.57 10.20 3.96
C PRO A 72 -9.29 8.91 3.57
N LEU A 73 -10.11 8.40 4.48
CA LEU A 73 -10.96 7.24 4.27
C LEU A 73 -12.43 7.68 4.39
N SER A 74 -13.28 7.10 3.56
CA SER A 74 -14.73 7.22 3.61
C SER A 74 -15.34 6.20 4.57
N ALA A 75 -16.61 6.43 4.93
CA ALA A 75 -17.39 5.45 5.67
C ALA A 75 -17.61 4.20 4.80
N GLY A 76 -17.08 3.06 5.22
CA GLY A 76 -17.15 1.79 4.48
C GLY A 76 -15.86 1.40 3.76
N ASP A 77 -14.85 2.28 3.73
CA ASP A 77 -13.54 1.91 3.19
C ASP A 77 -12.87 0.87 4.10
N GLU A 78 -12.37 -0.17 3.44
CA GLU A 78 -11.55 -1.22 4.03
C GLU A 78 -10.13 -1.14 3.49
N VAL A 79 -9.14 -1.29 4.37
CA VAL A 79 -7.73 -1.27 3.99
C VAL A 79 -7.24 -2.70 3.99
N ILE A 80 -6.80 -3.17 2.82
CA ILE A 80 -6.33 -4.54 2.64
C ILE A 80 -4.86 -4.54 2.20
N ALA A 81 -4.14 -5.60 2.61
CA ALA A 81 -2.78 -5.85 2.18
C ALA A 81 -2.75 -7.12 1.33
N VAL A 82 -2.21 -7.01 0.11
CA VAL A 82 -2.17 -8.12 -0.86
C VAL A 82 -0.73 -8.31 -1.32
N THR A 83 -0.24 -9.54 -1.35
CA THR A 83 1.05 -9.83 -1.96
C THR A 83 0.87 -10.07 -3.45
N ALA A 84 1.62 -9.32 -4.27
CA ALA A 84 1.72 -9.52 -5.71
C ALA A 84 3.09 -10.10 -6.09
N ILE A 85 3.07 -11.15 -6.90
CA ILE A 85 4.23 -11.84 -7.43
C ILE A 85 4.17 -11.77 -8.96
N PHE A 86 5.11 -11.06 -9.57
CA PHE A 86 5.16 -10.80 -11.01
C PHE A 86 3.82 -10.30 -11.58
N GLY A 87 3.15 -9.41 -10.84
CA GLY A 87 1.84 -8.84 -11.21
C GLY A 87 0.65 -9.75 -10.94
N ARG A 88 0.83 -10.91 -10.30
CA ARG A 88 -0.25 -11.82 -9.93
C ARG A 88 -0.52 -11.78 -8.44
N ALA A 89 -1.79 -11.67 -8.08
CA ALA A 89 -2.28 -11.84 -6.71
C ALA A 89 -3.14 -13.11 -6.64
N SER A 90 -2.80 -14.01 -5.72
CA SER A 90 -3.52 -15.28 -5.48
C SER A 90 -4.86 -15.09 -4.75
N SER A 91 -5.00 -13.97 -4.04
CA SER A 91 -6.17 -13.63 -3.22
C SER A 91 -6.78 -12.29 -3.65
N GLY A 92 -8.07 -12.11 -3.35
CA GLY A 92 -8.82 -10.88 -3.62
C GLY A 92 -9.77 -10.96 -4.82
N SER A 93 -10.44 -9.85 -5.08
CA SER A 93 -11.38 -9.67 -6.21
C SER A 93 -10.65 -9.56 -7.55
N GLU A 94 -11.40 -9.57 -8.64
CA GLU A 94 -10.85 -9.33 -9.99
C GLU A 94 -10.19 -7.95 -10.10
N ALA A 95 -10.78 -6.91 -9.50
CA ALA A 95 -10.20 -5.56 -9.46
C ALA A 95 -8.82 -5.53 -8.76
N VAL A 96 -8.65 -6.31 -7.69
CA VAL A 96 -7.35 -6.46 -7.01
C VAL A 96 -6.32 -7.11 -7.94
N ARG A 97 -6.72 -8.16 -8.67
CA ARG A 97 -5.83 -8.87 -9.61
C ARG A 97 -5.44 -7.98 -10.80
N ASP A 98 -6.39 -7.24 -11.37
CA ASP A 98 -6.10 -6.28 -12.43
C ASP A 98 -5.14 -5.19 -11.96
N CYS A 99 -5.42 -4.60 -10.79
CA CYS A 99 -4.56 -3.58 -10.18
C CYS A 99 -3.12 -4.10 -9.99
N ALA A 100 -2.94 -5.33 -9.48
CA ALA A 100 -1.63 -5.95 -9.34
C ALA A 100 -0.89 -6.11 -10.67
N GLY A 101 -1.59 -6.53 -11.73
CA GLY A 101 -1.03 -6.68 -13.07
C GLY A 101 -0.54 -5.36 -13.65
N ARG A 102 -1.39 -4.32 -13.57
CA ARG A 102 -1.05 -2.96 -14.03
C ARG A 102 0.12 -2.37 -13.26
N LEU A 103 0.17 -2.56 -11.95
CA LEU A 103 1.29 -2.12 -11.12
C LEU A 103 2.59 -2.83 -11.46
N TYR A 104 2.56 -4.12 -11.78
CA TYR A 104 3.76 -4.79 -12.27
C TYR A 104 4.19 -4.32 -13.65
N GLY A 105 3.24 -4.04 -14.56
CA GLY A 105 3.54 -3.44 -15.85
C GLY A 105 4.27 -2.10 -15.72
N GLU A 106 3.79 -1.25 -14.82
CA GLU A 106 4.38 0.07 -14.57
C GLU A 106 5.71 -0.02 -13.80
N PHE A 107 5.71 -0.65 -12.63
CA PHE A 107 6.86 -0.60 -11.71
C PHE A 107 7.91 -1.67 -11.99
N ARG A 108 7.54 -2.77 -12.66
CA ARG A 108 8.40 -3.95 -12.91
C ARG A 108 9.02 -4.53 -11.64
N ILE A 109 8.35 -4.36 -10.50
CA ILE A 109 8.77 -4.92 -9.22
C ILE A 109 8.21 -6.35 -9.10
N PRO A 110 9.07 -7.38 -9.04
CA PRO A 110 8.63 -8.77 -9.14
C PRO A 110 7.95 -9.28 -7.87
N LEU A 111 8.24 -8.69 -6.71
CA LEU A 111 7.68 -9.14 -5.44
C LEU A 111 7.38 -7.91 -4.58
N MET A 112 6.09 -7.65 -4.34
CA MET A 112 5.63 -6.49 -3.58
C MET A 112 4.39 -6.80 -2.75
N THR A 113 4.25 -6.06 -1.66
CA THR A 113 2.99 -5.97 -0.91
C THR A 113 2.29 -4.69 -1.35
N LEU A 114 1.06 -4.84 -1.84
CA LEU A 114 0.15 -3.77 -2.21
C LEU A 114 -0.71 -3.43 -1.01
N ILE A 115 -0.74 -2.17 -0.61
CA ILE A 115 -1.73 -1.65 0.33
C ILE A 115 -2.80 -0.97 -0.52
N LEU A 116 -4.02 -1.46 -0.41
CA LEU A 116 -5.15 -1.04 -1.22
C LEU A 116 -6.26 -0.56 -0.31
N ILE A 117 -6.99 0.47 -0.75
CA ILE A 117 -8.27 0.82 -0.18
C ILE A 117 -9.34 0.23 -1.09
N GLN A 118 -10.23 -0.54 -0.49
CA GLN A 118 -11.34 -1.18 -1.17
C GLN A 118 -12.65 -0.70 -0.58
N ASN A 119 -13.59 -0.35 -1.46
CA ASN A 119 -14.99 -0.21 -1.12
C ASN A 119 -15.82 -1.20 -1.97
N ARG A 120 -17.15 -1.06 -1.99
CA ARG A 120 -18.03 -2.00 -2.70
C ARG A 120 -17.85 -2.01 -4.22
N GLU A 121 -17.39 -0.91 -4.79
CA GLU A 121 -17.40 -0.68 -6.24
C GLU A 121 -15.98 -0.63 -6.81
N GLU A 122 -15.00 -0.20 -6.02
CA GLU A 122 -13.69 0.19 -6.51
C GLU A 122 -12.54 -0.25 -5.59
N VAL A 123 -11.36 -0.33 -6.20
CA VAL A 123 -10.09 -0.56 -5.51
C VAL A 123 -9.13 0.53 -5.96
N CYS A 124 -8.52 1.23 -5.00
CA CYS A 124 -7.48 2.20 -5.28
C CYS A 124 -6.18 1.85 -4.55
N LEU A 125 -5.06 2.17 -5.21
CA LEU A 125 -3.74 1.97 -4.64
C LEU A 125 -3.49 3.00 -3.54
N SER A 126 -3.14 2.52 -2.36
CA SER A 126 -2.78 3.33 -1.21
C SER A 126 -1.25 3.39 -1.03
N ALA A 127 -0.55 2.26 -1.14
CA ALA A 127 0.92 2.23 -1.13
C ALA A 127 1.48 0.94 -1.74
N ILE A 128 2.76 0.98 -2.13
CA ILE A 128 3.55 -0.22 -2.46
C ILE A 128 4.64 -0.36 -1.41
N ALA A 129 4.79 -1.56 -0.90
CA ALA A 129 5.78 -1.94 0.09
C ALA A 129 6.63 -3.12 -0.42
N PRO A 130 7.90 -3.24 -0.03
CA PRO A 130 8.67 -4.46 -0.25
C PRO A 130 7.98 -5.65 0.43
N ALA A 131 7.75 -6.74 -0.30
CA ALA A 131 7.23 -7.95 0.33
C ALA A 131 8.33 -8.63 1.16
N ARG A 132 7.99 -9.07 2.37
CA ARG A 132 8.91 -9.82 3.22
C ARG A 132 8.78 -11.29 2.87
N TYR A 133 9.76 -11.86 2.16
CA TYR A 133 9.79 -13.28 1.78
C TYR A 133 9.46 -14.25 2.95
N PRO A 134 10.00 -14.05 4.17
CA PRO A 134 9.67 -14.91 5.31
C PRO A 134 8.21 -14.79 5.77
N ALA A 135 7.53 -13.69 5.47
CA ALA A 135 6.12 -13.46 5.82
C ALA A 135 5.14 -13.87 4.71
N LEU A 136 5.64 -14.38 3.58
CA LEU A 136 4.76 -14.85 2.50
C LEU A 136 3.92 -16.05 2.96
N PRO A 137 2.60 -16.04 2.73
CA PRO A 137 1.78 -17.23 2.97
C PRO A 137 2.16 -18.37 2.01
N ALA A 138 1.71 -19.58 2.33
CA ALA A 138 2.13 -20.79 1.64
C ALA A 138 1.80 -20.79 0.13
N ALA A 139 0.62 -20.27 -0.24
CA ALA A 139 0.18 -20.18 -1.63
C ALA A 139 1.11 -19.25 -2.45
N GLU A 140 1.42 -18.08 -1.91
CA GLU A 140 2.30 -17.09 -2.53
C GLU A 140 3.75 -17.61 -2.62
N ARG A 141 4.23 -18.32 -1.59
CA ARG A 141 5.55 -19.00 -1.67
C ARG A 141 5.59 -20.04 -2.78
N SER A 142 4.51 -20.81 -2.95
CA SER A 142 4.41 -21.81 -4.02
C SER A 142 4.43 -21.14 -5.39
N LEU A 143 3.64 -20.08 -5.58
CA LEU A 143 3.62 -19.30 -6.82
C LEU A 143 5.01 -18.73 -7.16
N LEU A 144 5.69 -18.11 -6.18
CA LEU A 144 7.03 -17.57 -6.37
C LEU A 144 8.04 -18.67 -6.75
N ARG A 145 7.96 -19.85 -6.12
CA ARG A 145 8.82 -20.99 -6.48
C ARG A 145 8.58 -21.45 -7.92
N SER A 146 7.33 -21.53 -8.37
CA SER A 146 7.01 -21.92 -9.75
C SER A 146 7.58 -20.93 -10.78
N TYR A 147 7.63 -19.64 -10.46
CA TYR A 147 8.31 -18.65 -11.30
C TYR A 147 9.83 -18.82 -11.30
N LEU A 148 10.43 -19.02 -10.13
CA LEU A 148 11.89 -19.19 -10.01
C LEU A 148 12.39 -20.50 -10.64
N SER A 149 11.57 -21.56 -10.64
CA SER A 149 11.88 -22.84 -11.30
C SER A 149 11.62 -22.82 -12.81
N GLY A 150 11.12 -21.71 -13.37
CA GLY A 150 10.80 -21.60 -14.79
C GLY A 150 9.57 -22.41 -15.22
N GLN A 151 8.74 -22.89 -14.29
CA GLN A 151 7.57 -23.74 -14.59
C GLN A 151 6.35 -22.95 -15.07
N VAL A 152 6.38 -21.62 -14.99
CA VAL A 152 5.34 -20.74 -15.52
C VAL A 152 5.87 -20.10 -16.81
N PHE A 153 5.77 -20.84 -17.92
CA PHE A 153 6.01 -20.28 -19.25
C PHE A 153 4.76 -19.51 -19.69
N LEU A 154 5.00 -18.27 -20.14
CA LEU A 154 4.15 -17.40 -20.97
C LEU A 154 2.64 -17.42 -20.67
#